data_AF-A0A7W4PP69-F1
#
_entry.id   AF-A0A7W4PP69-F1
#
_cell.length_a   1.000
_cell.length_b   1.000
_cell.length_c   1.000
_cell.angle_alpha   90.00
_cell.angle_beta   90.00
_cell.angle_gamma   90.00
#
_symmetry.space_group_name_H-M   'P 1'
#
loop_
_entity.id
_entity.type
_entity.pdbx_description
1 polymer ?
#
loop_
_entity_poly.entity_id
_entity_poly.type
_entity_poly.pdbx_seq_one_letter_code
_entity_poly.pdbx_strand_id
1 'polypeptide(L)'
;MTTQIYIAMHKDTANLPGRDFVPIQVGRADNHRAICEIGDDTGDNISARNASFCELTALYWIWRNTSGQGHVGLFHYRRHLNFSTRTYRENEWGVVDYPYLDDSYIRANALTDEHVDALVSAYDMLLPKKWDVRQAGSRTMWDHYRKGGAHSSADYDAAIKILTEKYPDYARFVAPVNASHSGYFTNIFVMRRDIFDAYCAWIFDILFDLEKKIDLANYSLQETRVFGYISEWLFNIFIMKYRSDHPDVKVKELERTLILDPAPRARIEPVFSTDAIPVVLAFNNNFVPYAGACIQSILNCSEDHFNYDLIILNDDISDYNRSLIKGLATGAPNVSIRFVNPRGYFADFDLKTHMHFSKETYYRLSIPEIFRNYGKIVYIDADMIVRRDLADLLQVDLCGKAVGAVRDCVMTGFRKFGTPALASCGGQDAETYVAQYLGLTDPGGYFQAGILVFDLQRMPVDINARIRAAFRHQPTYWFLDQDILNIAFQGDVHYLDMRWNVFHGNGNVATFFKNLPLSTWKEYENARKDPYVVHFAGEQKPWLWPATDFAEFFWTVSRQTPWYETALLACMDRYRQRRMVGAMKSSSKIVLKKVADRTAPVGTRRRGLLRRLYRAATSR
;
A
#
# COMPACT_ATOMS: atom_id res chain seq x y z
N MET A 1 13.09 34.94 13.17
CA MET A 1 11.76 35.19 12.54
C MET A 1 11.08 33.84 12.44
N THR A 2 9.79 33.75 12.76
CA THR A 2 9.06 32.47 12.71
C THR A 2 8.51 32.23 11.31
N THR A 3 8.69 31.02 10.79
CA THR A 3 8.11 30.57 9.52
C THR A 3 6.95 29.62 9.82
N GLN A 4 5.84 29.76 9.12
CA GLN A 4 4.76 28.76 9.17
C GLN A 4 4.29 28.44 7.75
N ILE A 5 4.38 27.17 7.39
CA ILE A 5 3.96 26.59 6.12
C ILE A 5 2.73 25.73 6.41
N TYR A 6 1.57 26.19 5.96
CA TYR A 6 0.32 25.49 6.18
C TYR A 6 0.10 24.41 5.12
N ILE A 7 -0.27 23.21 5.54
CA ILE A 7 -0.55 22.07 4.65
C ILE A 7 -2.06 21.92 4.53
N ALA A 8 -2.64 22.29 3.38
CA ALA A 8 -4.07 22.19 3.12
C ALA A 8 -4.51 20.72 2.92
N MET A 9 -5.33 20.21 3.85
CA MET A 9 -5.77 18.81 3.93
C MET A 9 -7.29 18.70 3.84
N HIS A 10 -7.80 17.90 2.89
CA HIS A 10 -9.24 17.57 2.79
C HIS A 10 -9.54 16.10 3.14
N LYS A 11 -8.49 15.33 3.44
CA LYS A 11 -8.55 13.93 3.88
C LYS A 11 -7.36 13.63 4.78
N ASP A 12 -7.51 12.60 5.60
CA ASP A 12 -6.48 12.12 6.52
C ASP A 12 -5.26 11.61 5.73
N THR A 13 -4.10 12.22 5.98
CA THR A 13 -2.85 11.98 5.25
C THR A 13 -1.69 11.86 6.23
N ALA A 14 -0.58 11.28 5.79
CA ALA A 14 0.66 11.40 6.55
C ALA A 14 1.04 12.89 6.71
N ASN A 15 1.63 13.23 7.86
CA ASN A 15 2.03 14.60 8.20
C ASN A 15 3.53 14.80 8.04
N LEU A 16 3.94 16.01 7.64
CA LEU A 16 5.34 16.42 7.71
C LEU A 16 5.75 16.69 9.17
N PRO A 17 6.94 16.27 9.59
CA PRO A 17 7.45 16.59 10.92
C PRO A 17 8.01 18.01 10.97
N GLY A 18 8.07 18.60 12.16
CA GLY A 18 8.67 19.91 12.38
C GLY A 18 7.66 20.93 12.88
N ARG A 19 8.16 22.04 13.43
CA ARG A 19 7.31 23.11 13.96
C ARG A 19 6.75 23.99 12.85
N ASP A 20 7.46 24.07 11.72
CA ASP A 20 7.12 25.02 10.66
C ASP A 20 5.99 24.49 9.77
N PHE A 21 5.75 23.17 9.75
CA PHE A 21 4.72 22.53 8.95
C PHE A 21 3.42 22.36 9.74
N VAL A 22 2.39 23.13 9.38
CA VAL A 22 1.13 23.23 10.14
C VAL A 22 -0.03 22.64 9.34
N PRO A 23 -0.54 21.43 9.67
CA PRO A 23 -1.73 20.88 9.05
C PRO A 23 -2.96 21.78 9.25
N ILE A 24 -3.69 22.07 8.18
CA ILE A 24 -4.98 22.77 8.23
C ILE A 24 -6.03 22.00 7.42
N GLN A 25 -7.14 21.65 8.07
CA GLN A 25 -8.26 21.00 7.40
C GLN A 25 -9.06 22.03 6.61
N VAL A 26 -9.17 21.82 5.30
CA VAL A 26 -9.98 22.65 4.41
C VAL A 26 -11.39 22.10 4.24
N GLY A 27 -12.37 22.99 4.05
CA GLY A 27 -13.77 22.61 3.88
C GLY A 27 -14.37 21.95 5.12
N ARG A 28 -13.83 22.25 6.32
CA ARG A 28 -14.28 21.64 7.57
C ARG A 28 -15.73 21.99 7.92
N ALA A 29 -16.23 23.14 7.47
CA ALA A 29 -17.64 23.52 7.66
C ALA A 29 -18.63 22.50 7.09
N ASP A 30 -18.27 21.81 5.99
CA ASP A 30 -19.11 20.80 5.34
C ASP A 30 -18.72 19.36 5.72
N ASN A 31 -17.69 19.18 6.56
CA ASN A 31 -17.17 17.86 6.94
C ASN A 31 -17.03 17.72 8.46
N HIS A 32 -17.93 16.94 9.07
CA HIS A 32 -18.01 16.77 10.52
C HIS A 32 -16.87 15.97 11.15
N ARG A 33 -16.04 15.27 10.35
CA ARG A 33 -14.87 14.56 10.90
C ARG A 33 -13.66 15.49 10.93
N ALA A 34 -13.20 15.81 12.14
CA ALA A 34 -11.93 16.50 12.32
C ALA A 34 -10.75 15.57 11.97
N ILE A 35 -9.92 15.98 11.01
CA ILE A 35 -8.67 15.31 10.62
C ILE A 35 -7.43 16.11 11.01
N CYS A 36 -7.58 17.41 11.27
CA CYS A 36 -6.54 18.29 11.78
C CYS A 36 -7.05 19.01 13.03
N GLU A 37 -6.14 19.43 13.89
CA GLU A 37 -6.47 20.29 15.03
C GLU A 37 -7.03 21.63 14.54
N ILE A 38 -6.31 22.26 13.59
CA ILE A 38 -6.71 23.51 12.94
C ILE A 38 -7.63 23.21 11.76
N GLY A 39 -8.78 23.88 11.74
CA GLY A 39 -9.71 23.91 10.61
C GLY A 39 -9.82 25.31 10.03
N ASP A 40 -10.11 25.39 8.73
CA ASP A 40 -10.38 26.65 8.03
C ASP A 40 -11.76 27.23 8.32
N ASP A 41 -12.52 26.69 9.28
CA ASP A 41 -13.91 27.00 9.64
C ASP A 41 -14.07 27.85 10.91
N THR A 42 -12.95 28.34 11.45
CA THR A 42 -12.92 29.17 12.67
C THR A 42 -12.62 30.64 12.35
N GLY A 43 -13.04 31.57 13.22
CA GLY A 43 -12.81 33.01 13.00
C GLY A 43 -13.43 33.54 11.70
N ASP A 44 -12.78 34.50 11.04
CA ASP A 44 -13.23 35.01 9.72
C ASP A 44 -12.78 34.04 8.62
N ASN A 45 -13.74 33.41 7.95
CA ASN A 45 -13.45 32.31 7.05
C ASN A 45 -14.43 32.15 5.88
N ILE A 46 -14.03 31.30 4.93
CA ILE A 46 -14.80 30.89 3.77
C ILE A 46 -14.82 29.36 3.60
N SER A 47 -14.78 28.60 4.70
CA SER A 47 -14.65 27.13 4.68
C SER A 47 -15.73 26.45 3.84
N ALA A 48 -16.99 26.89 3.97
CA ALA A 48 -18.13 26.37 3.21
C ALA A 48 -18.02 26.60 1.68
N ARG A 49 -17.02 27.35 1.22
CA ARG A 49 -16.74 27.59 -0.21
C ARG A 49 -15.66 26.66 -0.76
N ASN A 50 -15.17 25.69 0.01
CA ASN A 50 -14.04 24.85 -0.39
C ASN A 50 -14.30 24.06 -1.68
N ALA A 51 -15.54 23.65 -1.94
CA ALA A 51 -15.90 22.95 -3.17
C ALA A 51 -15.56 23.74 -4.46
N SER A 52 -15.50 25.08 -4.38
CA SER A 52 -15.18 25.95 -5.53
C SER A 52 -13.87 26.72 -5.38
N PHE A 53 -13.52 27.14 -4.16
CA PHE A 53 -12.28 27.86 -3.84
C PHE A 53 -11.09 26.93 -3.56
N CYS A 54 -11.30 25.63 -3.36
CA CYS A 54 -10.25 24.65 -3.09
C CYS A 54 -9.33 25.11 -1.93
N GLU A 55 -8.02 24.90 -2.04
CA GLU A 55 -7.02 25.29 -1.02
C GLU A 55 -6.98 26.81 -0.72
N LEU A 56 -7.66 27.66 -1.51
CA LEU A 56 -7.77 29.09 -1.20
C LEU A 56 -8.56 29.35 0.10
N THR A 57 -9.39 28.41 0.56
CA THR A 57 -10.07 28.58 1.85
C THR A 57 -9.09 28.56 3.03
N ALA A 58 -8.08 27.69 2.98
CA ALA A 58 -6.94 27.76 3.90
C ALA A 58 -6.19 29.08 3.76
N LEU A 59 -5.91 29.52 2.52
CA LEU A 59 -5.20 30.78 2.26
C LEU A 59 -5.92 31.98 2.90
N TYR A 60 -7.23 32.09 2.71
CA TYR A 60 -8.07 33.13 3.30
C TYR A 60 -8.03 33.06 4.83
N TRP A 61 -8.20 31.85 5.39
CA TRP A 61 -8.17 31.66 6.83
C TRP A 61 -6.84 32.09 7.45
N ILE A 62 -5.71 31.73 6.84
CA ILE A 62 -4.37 32.12 7.30
C ILE A 62 -4.23 33.65 7.30
N TRP A 63 -4.69 34.30 6.23
CA TRP A 63 -4.66 35.75 6.09
C TRP A 63 -5.45 36.48 7.19
N ARG A 64 -6.67 35.99 7.51
CA ARG A 64 -7.57 36.69 8.43
C ARG A 64 -7.35 36.34 9.91
N ASN A 65 -6.79 35.18 10.22
CA ASN A 65 -6.78 34.64 11.58
C ASN A 65 -5.38 34.47 12.19
N THR A 66 -4.32 34.74 11.42
CA THR A 66 -2.95 34.54 11.90
C THR A 66 -2.12 35.81 11.73
N SER A 67 -1.13 36.03 12.60
CA SER A 67 -0.21 37.17 12.55
C SER A 67 1.14 36.83 13.20
N GLY A 68 2.14 37.68 13.00
CA GLY A 68 3.44 37.58 13.70
C GLY A 68 4.48 36.66 13.05
N GLN A 69 4.14 35.96 11.97
CA GLN A 69 5.13 35.19 11.19
C GLN A 69 5.97 36.14 10.32
N GLY A 70 7.26 35.81 10.15
CA GLY A 70 8.12 36.46 9.16
C GLY A 70 7.83 36.01 7.74
N HIS A 71 7.58 34.70 7.57
CA HIS A 71 7.21 34.08 6.31
C HIS A 71 6.02 33.14 6.49
N VAL A 72 5.16 33.12 5.47
CA VAL A 72 3.96 32.29 5.40
C VAL A 72 4.03 31.44 4.15
N GLY A 73 3.75 30.14 4.28
CA GLY A 73 3.67 29.21 3.17
C GLY A 73 2.33 28.50 3.08
N LEU A 74 2.00 28.06 1.87
CA LEU A 74 0.88 27.19 1.59
C LEU A 74 1.38 26.02 0.77
N PHE A 75 1.25 24.81 1.31
CA PHE A 75 1.47 23.54 0.64
C PHE A 75 0.16 22.78 0.51
N HIS A 76 0.10 21.83 -0.43
CA HIS A 76 -1.04 20.92 -0.55
C HIS A 76 -0.68 19.62 0.18
N TYR A 77 -1.67 18.87 0.67
CA TYR A 77 -1.46 17.58 1.38
C TYR A 77 -0.58 16.52 0.68
N ARG A 78 -0.34 16.66 -0.62
CA ARG A 78 0.49 15.73 -1.41
C ARG A 78 1.49 16.41 -2.34
N ARG A 79 1.69 17.73 -2.21
CA ARG A 79 2.65 18.48 -3.03
C ARG A 79 3.39 19.49 -2.18
N HIS A 80 4.71 19.38 -2.21
CA HIS A 80 5.61 20.19 -1.39
C HIS A 80 6.80 20.67 -2.25
N LEU A 81 7.54 21.66 -1.74
CA LEU A 81 8.80 22.10 -2.37
C LEU A 81 9.99 21.29 -1.85
N ASN A 82 10.95 21.00 -2.72
CA ASN A 82 12.25 20.42 -2.37
C ASN A 82 13.18 21.53 -1.85
N PHE A 83 13.48 21.52 -0.54
CA PHE A 83 14.41 22.45 0.11
C PHE A 83 15.86 21.96 0.08
N SER A 84 16.12 20.77 -0.44
CA SER A 84 17.47 20.23 -0.54
C SER A 84 18.29 20.91 -1.63
N THR A 85 19.61 20.78 -1.54
CA THR A 85 20.52 21.20 -2.62
C THR A 85 20.57 20.21 -3.78
N ARG A 86 19.92 19.04 -3.65
CA ARG A 86 19.87 18.01 -4.68
C ARG A 86 18.71 18.27 -5.63
N THR A 87 18.96 18.07 -6.91
CA THR A 87 17.94 18.14 -7.96
C THR A 87 17.57 16.74 -8.41
N TYR A 88 16.28 16.53 -8.67
CA TYR A 88 15.74 15.25 -9.11
C TYR A 88 15.13 15.36 -10.51
N ARG A 89 14.90 14.20 -11.13
CA ARG A 89 14.25 14.15 -12.45
C ARG A 89 12.76 14.42 -12.28
N GLU A 90 12.29 15.51 -12.89
CA GLU A 90 10.86 15.83 -13.00
C GLU A 90 10.18 14.97 -14.09
N ASN A 91 8.90 14.67 -13.91
CA ASN A 91 8.04 14.08 -14.93
C ASN A 91 7.54 15.16 -15.93
N GLU A 92 6.71 14.76 -16.88
CA GLU A 92 6.11 15.64 -17.92
C GLU A 92 5.25 16.79 -17.37
N TRP A 93 4.89 16.75 -16.08
CA TRP A 93 4.13 17.78 -15.38
C TRP A 93 5.02 18.68 -14.49
N GLY A 94 6.35 18.55 -14.59
CA GLY A 94 7.29 19.37 -13.81
C GLY A 94 7.20 19.12 -12.32
N VAL A 95 6.97 17.85 -11.92
CA VAL A 95 6.99 17.40 -10.53
C VAL A 95 7.86 16.14 -10.37
N VAL A 96 8.43 15.97 -9.19
CA VAL A 96 9.19 14.77 -8.78
C VAL A 96 8.25 13.83 -8.04
N ASP A 97 8.00 12.65 -8.60
CA ASP A 97 7.07 11.68 -8.03
C ASP A 97 7.71 10.87 -6.90
N TYR A 98 6.98 10.75 -5.79
CA TYR A 98 7.29 9.88 -4.67
C TYR A 98 6.09 9.00 -4.35
N PRO A 99 6.31 7.72 -4.03
CA PRO A 99 5.21 6.80 -3.82
C PRO A 99 4.42 7.11 -2.53
N TYR A 100 5.10 7.52 -1.45
CA TYR A 100 4.50 7.84 -0.15
C TYR A 100 5.22 9.01 0.53
N LEU A 101 4.59 9.57 1.55
CA LEU A 101 5.23 10.48 2.51
C LEU A 101 5.81 9.66 3.66
N ASP A 102 7.13 9.45 3.63
CA ASP A 102 7.88 8.75 4.67
C ASP A 102 9.20 9.46 5.01
N ASP A 103 9.98 8.91 5.93
CA ASP A 103 11.25 9.50 6.34
C ASP A 103 12.26 9.59 5.17
N SER A 104 12.15 8.74 4.15
CA SER A 104 12.99 8.79 2.95
C SER A 104 12.64 10.02 2.12
N TYR A 105 11.35 10.24 1.88
CA TYR A 105 10.82 11.44 1.23
C TYR A 105 11.22 12.72 1.95
N ILE A 106 11.04 12.77 3.28
CA ILE A 106 11.38 13.92 4.12
C ILE A 106 12.88 14.25 4.02
N ARG A 107 13.75 13.23 4.16
CA ARG A 107 15.21 13.42 4.05
C ARG A 107 15.64 13.82 2.64
N ALA A 108 15.08 13.20 1.61
CA ALA A 108 15.44 13.49 0.22
C ALA A 108 15.15 14.95 -0.16
N ASN A 109 14.05 15.51 0.36
CA ASN A 109 13.60 16.86 0.04
C ASN A 109 13.97 17.91 1.09
N ALA A 110 14.74 17.52 2.11
CA ALA A 110 15.14 18.35 3.24
C ALA A 110 13.96 19.09 3.90
N LEU A 111 12.83 18.40 4.10
CA LEU A 111 11.62 18.95 4.70
C LEU A 111 11.78 19.02 6.23
N THR A 112 12.60 19.97 6.68
CA THR A 112 12.96 20.18 8.10
C THR A 112 13.02 21.68 8.38
N ASP A 113 12.70 22.08 9.61
CA ASP A 113 12.72 23.49 10.06
C ASP A 113 14.06 24.19 9.73
N GLU A 114 15.20 23.52 9.95
CA GLU A 114 16.54 24.08 9.68
C GLU A 114 16.74 24.49 8.20
N HIS A 115 16.33 23.63 7.26
CA HIS A 115 16.50 23.89 5.83
C HIS A 115 15.50 24.92 5.32
N VAL A 116 14.29 24.96 5.89
CA VAL A 116 13.30 26.01 5.64
C VAL A 116 13.88 27.36 6.09
N ASP A 117 14.31 27.46 7.35
CA ASP A 117 14.90 28.66 7.95
C ASP A 117 16.12 29.17 7.15
N ALA A 118 17.00 28.27 6.71
CA ALA A 118 18.15 28.62 5.89
C ALA A 118 17.74 29.31 4.58
N LEU A 119 16.72 28.79 3.88
CA LEU A 119 16.26 29.37 2.62
C LEU A 119 15.46 30.67 2.82
N VAL A 120 14.55 30.73 3.79
CA VAL A 120 13.76 31.96 4.02
C VAL A 120 14.60 33.11 4.57
N SER A 121 15.76 32.84 5.17
CA SER A 121 16.70 33.88 5.59
C SER A 121 17.38 34.59 4.41
N ALA A 122 17.46 33.92 3.25
CA ALA A 122 18.14 34.41 2.06
C ALA A 122 17.19 34.95 0.97
N TYR A 123 15.91 34.55 1.03
CA TYR A 123 14.93 34.82 -0.02
C TYR A 123 13.59 35.32 0.55
N ASP A 124 12.96 36.20 -0.21
CA ASP A 124 11.65 36.78 0.13
C ASP A 124 10.49 35.94 -0.40
N MET A 125 10.72 35.19 -1.48
CA MET A 125 9.77 34.24 -2.05
C MET A 125 10.48 32.95 -2.44
N LEU A 126 9.96 31.83 -1.97
CA LEU A 126 10.24 30.48 -2.44
C LEU A 126 9.04 30.04 -3.26
N LEU A 127 9.24 29.92 -4.57
CA LEU A 127 8.23 29.50 -5.54
C LEU A 127 8.62 28.16 -6.13
N PRO A 128 7.68 27.41 -6.70
CA PRO A 128 8.04 26.25 -7.49
C PRO A 128 8.73 26.69 -8.80
N LYS A 129 9.53 25.83 -9.43
CA LYS A 129 10.00 26.04 -10.80
C LYS A 129 8.83 26.25 -11.74
N LYS A 130 8.95 27.18 -12.69
CA LYS A 130 7.93 27.32 -13.73
C LYS A 130 7.80 26.03 -14.54
N TRP A 131 6.58 25.62 -14.85
CA TRP A 131 6.32 24.49 -15.74
C TRP A 131 5.99 24.98 -17.14
N ASP A 132 6.48 24.26 -18.15
CA ASP A 132 6.32 24.61 -19.57
C ASP A 132 5.08 23.92 -20.16
N VAL A 133 4.07 24.72 -20.50
CA VAL A 133 2.77 24.21 -20.99
C VAL A 133 2.88 23.50 -22.34
N ARG A 134 3.99 23.67 -23.07
CA ARG A 134 4.25 22.96 -24.33
C ARG A 134 4.42 21.46 -24.11
N GLN A 135 4.80 21.04 -22.90
CA GLN A 135 4.86 19.62 -22.51
C GLN A 135 3.48 18.97 -22.58
N ALA A 136 2.41 19.73 -22.33
CA ALA A 136 1.02 19.28 -22.51
C ALA A 136 0.41 19.66 -23.88
N GLY A 137 1.25 19.95 -24.89
CA GLY A 137 0.78 20.28 -26.24
C GLY A 137 0.08 21.65 -26.37
N SER A 138 0.28 22.55 -25.41
CA SER A 138 -0.26 23.91 -25.43
C SER A 138 0.77 24.92 -25.96
N ARG A 139 0.33 25.96 -26.66
CA ARG A 139 1.24 26.96 -27.26
C ARG A 139 1.69 28.01 -26.25
N THR A 140 0.77 28.48 -25.43
CA THR A 140 0.98 29.53 -24.42
C THR A 140 0.13 29.22 -23.19
N MET A 141 0.36 29.92 -22.08
CA MET A 141 -0.45 29.78 -20.87
C MET A 141 -1.94 30.01 -21.15
N TRP A 142 -2.29 30.96 -22.03
CA TRP A 142 -3.68 31.16 -22.44
C TRP A 142 -4.24 29.98 -23.25
N ASP A 143 -3.48 29.49 -24.23
CA ASP A 143 -3.90 28.30 -25.00
C ASP A 143 -4.08 27.08 -24.09
N HIS A 144 -3.24 26.96 -23.05
CA HIS A 144 -3.36 25.91 -22.05
C HIS A 144 -4.65 26.03 -21.23
N TYR A 145 -4.98 27.23 -20.74
CA TYR A 145 -6.23 27.45 -20.01
C TYR A 145 -7.44 27.09 -20.88
N ARG A 146 -7.48 27.60 -22.10
CA ARG A 146 -8.58 27.37 -23.06
C ARG A 146 -8.77 25.91 -23.46
N LYS A 147 -7.69 25.12 -23.47
CA LYS A 147 -7.73 23.67 -23.76
C LYS A 147 -8.10 22.82 -22.55
N GLY A 148 -8.11 23.38 -21.34
CA GLY A 148 -8.48 22.66 -20.14
C GLY A 148 -9.94 22.23 -20.20
N GLY A 149 -10.19 20.92 -20.18
CA GLY A 149 -11.55 20.37 -20.33
C GLY A 149 -12.54 20.75 -19.23
N ALA A 150 -12.07 21.32 -18.12
CA ALA A 150 -12.88 21.82 -17.01
C ALA A 150 -12.74 23.34 -16.81
N HIS A 151 -12.22 24.06 -17.80
CA HIS A 151 -11.99 25.50 -17.74
C HIS A 151 -12.94 26.24 -18.70
N SER A 152 -13.50 27.35 -18.25
CA SER A 152 -14.31 28.26 -19.07
C SER A 152 -13.52 29.51 -19.40
N SER A 153 -13.34 29.77 -20.70
CA SER A 153 -12.68 31.01 -21.17
C SER A 153 -13.46 32.26 -20.75
N ALA A 154 -14.80 32.18 -20.71
CA ALA A 154 -15.65 33.29 -20.29
C ALA A 154 -15.41 33.68 -18.82
N ASP A 155 -15.16 32.69 -17.96
CA ASP A 155 -14.90 32.93 -16.53
C ASP A 155 -13.56 33.61 -16.32
N TYR A 156 -12.54 33.17 -17.07
CA TYR A 156 -11.23 33.81 -17.07
C TYR A 156 -11.29 35.24 -17.61
N ASP A 157 -12.00 35.46 -18.72
CA ASP A 157 -12.18 36.80 -19.29
C ASP A 157 -12.92 37.73 -18.32
N ALA A 158 -13.91 37.21 -17.58
CA ALA A 158 -14.59 37.95 -16.52
C ALA A 158 -13.63 38.32 -15.38
N ALA A 159 -12.73 37.42 -14.99
CA ALA A 159 -11.70 37.68 -13.98
C ALA A 159 -10.72 38.77 -14.44
N ILE A 160 -10.26 38.72 -15.70
CA ILE A 160 -9.37 39.74 -16.28
C ILE A 160 -10.07 41.09 -16.41
N LYS A 161 -11.35 41.11 -16.74
CA LYS A 161 -12.14 42.33 -16.75
C LYS A 161 -12.20 42.97 -15.35
N ILE A 162 -12.53 42.19 -14.32
CA ILE A 162 -12.53 42.67 -12.92
C ILE A 162 -11.14 43.19 -12.53
N LEU A 163 -10.09 42.43 -12.84
CA LEU A 163 -8.71 42.80 -12.56
C LEU A 163 -8.38 44.17 -13.16
N THR A 164 -8.66 44.37 -14.45
CA THR A 164 -8.27 45.60 -15.16
C THR A 164 -9.15 46.80 -14.82
N GLU A 165 -10.39 46.59 -14.38
CA GLU A 165 -11.28 47.65 -13.87
C GLU A 165 -10.84 48.12 -12.47
N LYS A 166 -10.50 47.20 -11.56
CA LYS A 166 -10.14 47.52 -10.16
C LYS A 166 -8.67 47.89 -9.99
N TYR A 167 -7.77 47.30 -10.79
CA TYR A 167 -6.32 47.50 -10.74
C TYR A 167 -5.76 47.79 -12.15
N PRO A 168 -6.00 49.00 -12.71
CA PRO A 168 -5.61 49.32 -14.09
C PRO A 168 -4.11 49.18 -14.39
N ASP A 169 -3.25 49.35 -13.38
CA ASP A 169 -1.80 49.21 -13.50
C ASP A 169 -1.34 47.76 -13.71
N TYR A 170 -2.20 46.77 -13.46
CA TYR A 170 -1.97 45.35 -13.79
C TYR A 170 -2.21 45.04 -15.28
N ALA A 171 -2.94 45.89 -16.03
CA ALA A 171 -3.37 45.60 -17.39
C ALA A 171 -2.20 45.27 -18.34
N ARG A 172 -1.06 45.96 -18.18
CA ARG A 172 0.14 45.73 -19.01
C ARG A 172 0.82 44.37 -18.79
N PHE A 173 0.47 43.65 -17.73
CA PHE A 173 1.07 42.36 -17.37
C PHE A 173 0.23 41.16 -17.83
N VAL A 174 -1.05 41.36 -18.15
CA VAL A 174 -1.97 40.30 -18.59
C VAL A 174 -1.48 39.64 -19.88
N ALA A 175 -1.25 40.43 -20.93
CA ALA A 175 -0.85 39.90 -22.23
C ALA A 175 0.52 39.17 -22.19
N PRO A 176 1.57 39.71 -21.54
CA PRO A 176 2.83 38.98 -21.37
C PRO A 176 2.69 37.63 -20.66
N VAL A 177 1.92 37.54 -19.57
CA VAL A 177 1.68 36.27 -18.87
C VAL A 177 0.94 35.28 -19.77
N ASN A 178 -0.12 35.73 -20.43
CA ASN A 178 -0.93 34.87 -21.31
C ASN A 178 -0.18 34.37 -22.54
N ALA A 179 0.80 35.13 -23.02
CA ALA A 179 1.69 34.76 -24.11
C ALA A 179 2.87 33.87 -23.67
N SER A 180 3.15 33.77 -22.37
CA SER A 180 4.26 32.96 -21.85
C SER A 180 4.08 31.47 -22.17
N HIS A 181 5.19 30.76 -22.30
CA HIS A 181 5.22 29.30 -22.40
C HIS A 181 5.31 28.61 -21.03
N SER A 182 5.62 29.35 -19.97
CA SER A 182 5.83 28.77 -18.65
C SER A 182 5.32 29.65 -17.52
N GLY A 183 4.80 29.01 -16.48
CA GLY A 183 4.20 29.68 -15.32
C GLY A 183 4.24 28.83 -14.06
N TYR A 184 3.85 29.44 -12.95
CA TYR A 184 3.64 28.79 -11.67
C TYR A 184 2.21 28.23 -11.65
N PHE A 185 2.09 26.93 -11.88
CA PHE A 185 0.83 26.20 -11.73
C PHE A 185 0.91 25.45 -10.41
N THR A 186 -0.15 25.49 -9.61
CA THR A 186 -0.27 25.29 -8.15
C THR A 186 -0.08 26.54 -7.29
N ASN A 187 -1.00 26.75 -6.35
CA ASN A 187 -0.91 27.76 -5.28
C ASN A 187 0.03 27.29 -4.16
N ILE A 188 1.25 26.89 -4.53
CA ILE A 188 2.30 26.44 -3.61
C ILE A 188 3.38 27.50 -3.55
N PHE A 189 3.69 27.98 -2.35
CA PHE A 189 4.75 28.97 -2.12
C PHE A 189 5.14 29.05 -0.65
N VAL A 190 6.26 29.70 -0.38
CA VAL A 190 6.58 30.30 0.93
C VAL A 190 7.03 31.73 0.66
N MET A 191 6.42 32.73 1.26
CA MET A 191 6.78 34.13 1.02
C MET A 191 6.76 34.96 2.29
N ARG A 192 7.50 36.07 2.27
CA ARG A 192 7.52 37.03 3.37
C ARG A 192 6.11 37.55 3.66
N ARG A 193 5.80 37.80 4.93
CA ARG A 193 4.43 38.09 5.41
C ARG A 193 3.77 39.29 4.72
N ASP A 194 4.52 40.36 4.49
CA ASP A 194 4.04 41.55 3.78
C ASP A 194 3.62 41.25 2.33
N ILE A 195 4.39 40.41 1.62
CA ILE A 195 4.08 39.95 0.26
C ILE A 195 2.82 39.10 0.28
N PHE A 196 2.72 38.18 1.25
CA PHE A 196 1.56 37.31 1.45
C PHE A 196 0.28 38.12 1.69
N ASP A 197 0.33 39.09 2.59
CA ASP A 197 -0.83 39.93 2.92
C ASP A 197 -1.26 40.78 1.71
N ALA A 198 -0.30 41.32 0.95
CA ALA A 198 -0.57 42.05 -0.30
C ALA A 198 -1.22 41.16 -1.36
N TYR A 199 -0.73 39.92 -1.51
CA TYR A 199 -1.32 38.95 -2.43
C TYR A 199 -2.75 38.58 -2.03
N CYS A 200 -2.98 38.26 -0.75
CA CYS A 200 -4.29 37.86 -0.25
C CYS A 200 -5.31 38.99 -0.39
N ALA A 201 -4.95 40.22 -0.02
CA ALA A 201 -5.81 41.38 -0.19
C ALA A 201 -6.23 41.57 -1.66
N TRP A 202 -5.31 41.39 -2.60
CA TRP A 202 -5.56 41.54 -4.03
C TRP A 202 -6.40 40.38 -4.62
N ILE A 203 -6.04 39.13 -4.33
CA ILE A 203 -6.69 37.97 -4.97
C ILE A 203 -8.13 37.80 -4.49
N PHE A 204 -8.41 37.96 -3.19
CA PHE A 204 -9.77 37.77 -2.68
C PHE A 204 -10.71 38.91 -3.07
N ASP A 205 -10.20 40.14 -3.21
CA ASP A 205 -10.99 41.27 -3.73
C ASP A 205 -11.44 41.06 -5.19
N ILE A 206 -10.64 40.34 -6.00
CA ILE A 206 -11.01 39.96 -7.36
C ILE A 206 -11.97 38.76 -7.35
N LEU A 207 -11.62 37.69 -6.62
CA LEU A 207 -12.38 36.44 -6.66
C LEU A 207 -13.77 36.59 -6.05
N PHE A 208 -13.97 37.42 -5.02
CA PHE A 208 -15.31 37.69 -4.47
C PHE A 208 -16.21 38.49 -5.41
N ASP A 209 -15.64 39.34 -6.27
CA ASP A 209 -16.42 40.00 -7.32
C ASP A 209 -16.69 39.06 -8.50
N LEU A 210 -15.78 38.12 -8.77
CA LEU A 210 -15.96 37.10 -9.79
C LEU A 210 -17.05 36.09 -9.39
N GLU A 211 -17.07 35.68 -8.12
CA GLU A 211 -18.08 34.77 -7.57
C GLU A 211 -19.51 35.29 -7.79
N LYS A 212 -19.72 36.60 -7.74
CA LYS A 212 -21.03 37.22 -8.02
C LYS A 212 -21.44 37.16 -9.49
N LYS A 213 -20.51 36.85 -10.41
CA LYS A 213 -20.71 36.88 -11.87
C LYS A 213 -20.74 35.48 -12.50
N ILE A 214 -20.29 34.44 -11.80
CA ILE A 214 -20.26 33.07 -12.30
C ILE A 214 -21.40 32.27 -11.66
N ASP A 215 -22.19 31.59 -12.49
CA ASP A 215 -23.18 30.61 -12.04
C ASP A 215 -22.62 29.19 -12.18
N LEU A 216 -22.56 28.47 -11.05
CA LEU A 216 -22.02 27.11 -10.96
C LEU A 216 -23.08 26.02 -11.15
N ALA A 217 -24.36 26.35 -11.31
CA ALA A 217 -25.46 25.38 -11.27
C ALA A 217 -25.33 24.22 -12.27
N ASN A 218 -24.71 24.46 -13.42
CA ASN A 218 -24.53 23.47 -14.48
C ASN A 218 -23.10 22.91 -14.58
N TYR A 219 -22.24 23.20 -13.60
CA TYR A 219 -20.84 22.78 -13.64
C TYR A 219 -20.71 21.36 -13.09
N SER A 220 -19.88 20.54 -13.74
CA SER A 220 -19.42 19.28 -13.16
C SER A 220 -18.56 19.52 -11.92
N LEU A 221 -18.37 18.48 -11.10
CA LEU A 221 -17.53 18.54 -9.88
C LEU A 221 -16.10 19.08 -10.14
N GLN A 222 -15.56 18.88 -11.35
CA GLN A 222 -14.24 19.37 -11.68
C GLN A 222 -14.27 20.84 -12.13
N GLU A 223 -15.34 21.28 -12.81
CA GLU A 223 -15.54 22.66 -13.26
C GLU A 223 -15.86 23.60 -12.10
N THR A 224 -16.56 23.14 -11.05
CA THR A 224 -16.90 23.99 -9.88
C THR A 224 -15.69 24.58 -9.19
N ARG A 225 -14.50 23.98 -9.37
CA ARG A 225 -13.19 24.42 -8.85
C ARG A 225 -12.60 25.65 -9.57
N VAL A 226 -13.43 26.36 -10.34
CA VAL A 226 -13.06 27.50 -11.21
C VAL A 226 -12.20 28.56 -10.52
N PHE A 227 -12.53 28.95 -9.29
CA PHE A 227 -11.77 29.99 -8.57
C PHE A 227 -10.35 29.52 -8.24
N GLY A 228 -10.20 28.22 -7.93
CA GLY A 228 -8.90 27.57 -7.81
C GLY A 228 -8.08 27.70 -9.10
N TYR A 229 -8.62 27.32 -10.25
CA TYR A 229 -7.89 27.40 -11.52
C TYR A 229 -7.53 28.83 -11.91
N ILE A 230 -8.49 29.77 -11.82
CA ILE A 230 -8.25 31.17 -12.18
C ILE A 230 -7.19 31.79 -11.28
N SER A 231 -7.19 31.44 -9.99
CA SER A 231 -6.19 31.96 -9.05
C SER A 231 -4.76 31.61 -9.45
N GLU A 232 -4.51 30.44 -10.06
CA GLU A 232 -3.16 30.07 -10.52
C GLU A 232 -2.67 30.99 -11.64
N TRP A 233 -3.54 31.41 -12.56
CA TRP A 233 -3.18 32.38 -13.61
C TRP A 233 -3.01 33.79 -13.04
N LEU A 234 -3.93 34.21 -12.16
CA LEU A 234 -3.84 35.51 -11.49
C LEU A 234 -2.57 35.61 -10.64
N PHE A 235 -2.15 34.53 -9.99
CA PHE A 235 -0.91 34.47 -9.22
C PHE A 235 0.32 34.80 -10.09
N ASN A 236 0.38 34.29 -11.33
CA ASN A 236 1.47 34.62 -12.26
C ASN A 236 1.50 36.11 -12.61
N ILE A 237 0.33 36.73 -12.81
CA ILE A 237 0.22 38.18 -13.07
C ILE A 237 0.67 38.97 -11.84
N PHE A 238 0.24 38.58 -10.64
CA PHE A 238 0.68 39.17 -9.38
C PHE A 238 2.20 39.13 -9.23
N ILE A 239 2.82 37.96 -9.40
CA ILE A 239 4.27 37.82 -9.26
C ILE A 239 5.02 38.67 -10.30
N MET A 240 4.55 38.71 -11.55
CA MET A 240 5.17 39.53 -12.59
C MET A 240 5.10 41.03 -12.26
N LYS A 241 3.92 41.51 -11.81
CA LYS A 241 3.74 42.91 -11.36
C LYS A 241 4.60 43.21 -10.15
N TYR A 242 4.50 42.40 -9.10
CA TYR A 242 5.17 42.63 -7.81
C TYR A 242 6.68 42.76 -7.97
N ARG A 243 7.29 41.87 -8.78
CA ARG A 243 8.72 41.93 -9.10
C ARG A 243 9.11 43.12 -9.98
N SER A 244 8.19 43.60 -10.83
CA SER A 244 8.41 44.81 -11.62
C SER A 244 8.44 46.06 -10.74
N ASP A 245 7.63 46.10 -9.68
CA ASP A 245 7.58 47.24 -8.76
C ASP A 245 8.69 47.14 -7.68
N HIS A 246 9.13 45.93 -7.34
CA HIS A 246 10.10 45.65 -6.29
C HIS A 246 11.29 44.82 -6.83
N PRO A 247 12.23 45.45 -7.55
CA PRO A 247 13.34 44.73 -8.20
C PRO A 247 14.30 44.06 -7.21
N ASP A 248 14.33 44.50 -5.95
CA ASP A 248 15.20 43.96 -4.90
C ASP A 248 14.66 42.66 -4.26
N VAL A 249 13.42 42.28 -4.56
CA VAL A 249 12.79 41.06 -4.02
C VAL A 249 13.53 39.83 -4.53
N LYS A 250 14.05 39.03 -3.59
CA LYS A 250 14.81 37.83 -3.88
C LYS A 250 13.89 36.63 -3.99
N VAL A 251 13.84 36.05 -5.18
CA VAL A 251 13.03 34.86 -5.48
C VAL A 251 13.93 33.64 -5.68
N LYS A 252 13.58 32.52 -5.04
CA LYS A 252 14.16 31.21 -5.31
C LYS A 252 13.09 30.28 -5.89
N GLU A 253 13.40 29.66 -7.01
CA GLU A 253 12.57 28.59 -7.57
C GLU A 253 13.08 27.21 -7.10
N LEU A 254 12.17 26.36 -6.63
CA LEU A 254 12.42 25.04 -6.07
C LEU A 254 11.64 23.95 -6.83
N GLU A 255 12.14 22.71 -6.82
CA GLU A 255 11.41 21.59 -7.43
C GLU A 255 10.12 21.31 -6.68
N ARG A 256 9.05 21.04 -7.42
CA ARG A 256 7.82 20.52 -6.84
C ARG A 256 7.90 19.02 -6.74
N THR A 257 7.36 18.49 -5.66
CA THR A 257 7.21 17.06 -5.45
C THR A 257 5.73 16.67 -5.47
N LEU A 258 5.44 15.41 -5.81
CA LEU A 258 4.09 14.84 -5.75
C LEU A 258 4.15 13.50 -5.02
N ILE A 259 3.33 13.34 -3.98
CA ILE A 259 3.10 12.06 -3.33
C ILE A 259 1.93 11.37 -4.01
N LEU A 260 2.18 10.17 -4.54
CA LEU A 260 1.19 9.37 -5.27
C LEU A 260 0.13 8.79 -4.32
N ASP A 261 0.56 8.22 -3.20
CA ASP A 261 -0.30 7.74 -2.12
C ASP A 261 -0.02 8.49 -0.81
N PRO A 262 -0.85 9.49 -0.46
CA PRO A 262 -0.65 10.33 0.71
C PRO A 262 -1.31 9.77 1.96
N ALA A 263 -1.90 8.56 1.92
CA ALA A 263 -2.54 7.97 3.10
C ALA A 263 -1.53 7.83 4.28
N PRO A 264 -1.98 8.04 5.52
CA PRO A 264 -1.12 7.77 6.67
C PRO A 264 -0.76 6.29 6.73
N ARG A 265 0.42 5.97 7.26
CA ARG A 265 0.74 4.57 7.61
C ARG A 265 -0.31 4.06 8.59
N ALA A 266 -0.99 2.98 8.20
CA ALA A 266 -2.15 2.50 8.93
C ALA A 266 -1.77 2.00 10.33
N ARG A 267 -2.29 2.66 11.37
CA ARG A 267 -2.25 2.18 12.76
C ARG A 267 -3.65 1.81 13.18
N ILE A 268 -3.77 0.81 14.03
CA ILE A 268 -5.07 0.32 14.49
C ILE A 268 -5.05 0.11 15.99
N GLU A 269 -6.19 0.38 16.62
CA GLU A 269 -6.45 0.12 18.03
C GLU A 269 -7.39 -1.08 18.18
N PRO A 270 -7.28 -1.85 19.29
CA PRO A 270 -8.25 -2.89 19.61
C PRO A 270 -9.69 -2.33 19.59
N VAL A 271 -10.60 -3.03 18.91
CA VAL A 271 -12.02 -2.61 18.85
C VAL A 271 -12.83 -3.07 20.07
N PHE A 272 -12.39 -4.15 20.72
CA PHE A 272 -12.96 -4.68 21.94
C PHE A 272 -12.01 -4.44 23.11
N SER A 273 -12.57 -4.07 24.27
CA SER A 273 -11.80 -3.75 25.48
C SER A 273 -11.52 -4.96 26.37
N THR A 274 -12.29 -6.04 26.26
CA THR A 274 -12.15 -7.27 27.04
C THR A 274 -12.32 -8.51 26.16
N ASP A 275 -11.69 -9.60 26.57
CA ASP A 275 -11.85 -10.95 25.99
C ASP A 275 -11.71 -10.98 24.46
N ALA A 276 -10.81 -10.13 23.95
CA ALA A 276 -10.63 -9.91 22.53
C ALA A 276 -9.67 -10.95 21.91
N ILE A 277 -10.09 -11.54 20.80
CA ILE A 277 -9.32 -12.48 19.98
C ILE A 277 -9.00 -11.80 18.64
N PRO A 278 -7.92 -11.00 18.57
CA PRO A 278 -7.48 -10.38 17.32
C PRO A 278 -6.86 -11.41 16.37
N VAL A 279 -7.46 -11.56 15.20
CA VAL A 279 -7.05 -12.49 14.14
C VAL A 279 -6.73 -11.71 12.87
N VAL A 280 -5.50 -11.83 12.38
CA VAL A 280 -5.00 -11.11 11.21
C VAL A 280 -4.87 -12.05 10.03
N LEU A 281 -5.38 -11.62 8.88
CA LEU A 281 -5.24 -12.30 7.59
C LEU A 281 -4.67 -11.33 6.56
N ALA A 282 -3.95 -11.83 5.55
CA ALA A 282 -3.49 -11.03 4.42
C ALA A 282 -3.84 -11.70 3.09
N PHE A 283 -4.58 -11.01 2.23
CA PHE A 283 -4.97 -11.52 0.91
C PHE A 283 -5.49 -10.41 -0.02
N ASN A 284 -5.45 -10.68 -1.32
CA ASN A 284 -5.95 -9.78 -2.36
C ASN A 284 -7.37 -10.12 -2.81
N ASN A 285 -7.95 -9.25 -3.63
CA ASN A 285 -9.32 -9.39 -4.14
C ASN A 285 -9.58 -10.72 -4.86
N ASN A 286 -8.59 -11.25 -5.59
CA ASN A 286 -8.75 -12.50 -6.34
C ASN A 286 -8.83 -13.73 -5.42
N PHE A 287 -8.28 -13.62 -4.21
CA PHE A 287 -8.26 -14.71 -3.24
C PHE A 287 -9.48 -14.73 -2.31
N VAL A 288 -10.35 -13.72 -2.40
CA VAL A 288 -11.56 -13.57 -1.57
C VAL A 288 -12.44 -14.82 -1.52
N PRO A 289 -12.74 -15.54 -2.63
CA PRO A 289 -13.57 -16.75 -2.56
C PRO A 289 -13.01 -17.86 -1.66
N TYR A 290 -11.70 -17.89 -1.47
CA TYR A 290 -11.00 -18.90 -0.66
C TYR A 290 -10.77 -18.40 0.76
N ALA A 291 -10.35 -17.14 0.90
CA ALA A 291 -10.23 -16.45 2.17
C ALA A 291 -11.58 -16.40 2.92
N GLY A 292 -12.69 -16.24 2.20
CA GLY A 292 -14.04 -16.28 2.76
C GLY A 292 -14.36 -17.62 3.43
N ALA A 293 -13.86 -18.74 2.89
CA ALA A 293 -13.99 -20.05 3.55
C ALA A 293 -13.11 -20.15 4.80
N CYS A 294 -11.90 -19.59 4.79
CA CYS A 294 -11.07 -19.49 6.00
C CYS A 294 -11.78 -18.67 7.09
N ILE A 295 -12.25 -17.46 6.76
CA ILE A 295 -12.99 -16.59 7.67
C ILE A 295 -14.23 -17.31 8.20
N GLN A 296 -15.05 -17.90 7.34
CA GLN A 296 -16.24 -18.63 7.78
C GLN A 296 -15.89 -19.81 8.69
N SER A 297 -14.76 -20.51 8.47
CA SER A 297 -14.32 -21.58 9.35
C SER A 297 -13.90 -21.08 10.74
N ILE A 298 -13.29 -19.87 10.81
CA ILE A 298 -12.99 -19.20 12.08
C ILE A 298 -14.30 -18.93 12.82
N LEU A 299 -15.28 -18.31 12.14
CA LEU A 299 -16.58 -17.98 12.74
C LEU A 299 -17.34 -19.23 13.22
N ASN A 300 -17.31 -20.32 12.46
CA ASN A 300 -17.94 -21.59 12.83
C ASN A 300 -17.34 -22.23 14.10
N CYS A 301 -16.11 -21.90 14.45
CA CYS A 301 -15.41 -22.41 15.62
C CYS A 301 -15.30 -21.39 16.76
N SER A 302 -15.80 -20.17 16.56
CA SER A 302 -15.70 -19.08 17.53
C SER A 302 -16.70 -19.30 18.67
N GLU A 303 -16.26 -19.15 19.91
CA GLU A 303 -17.12 -19.25 21.09
C GLU A 303 -17.79 -17.91 21.43
N ASP A 304 -19.07 -17.94 21.79
CA ASP A 304 -19.89 -16.73 22.01
C ASP A 304 -19.42 -15.83 23.15
N HIS A 305 -18.57 -16.35 24.06
CA HIS A 305 -18.08 -15.62 25.21
C HIS A 305 -16.80 -14.80 24.94
N PHE A 306 -16.18 -14.99 23.77
CA PHE A 306 -15.06 -14.18 23.30
C PHE A 306 -15.52 -13.15 22.24
N ASN A 307 -14.75 -12.07 22.11
CA ASN A 307 -14.94 -11.05 21.07
C ASN A 307 -13.88 -11.19 19.98
N TYR A 308 -14.26 -11.48 18.74
CA TYR A 308 -13.32 -11.72 17.65
C TYR A 308 -13.14 -10.48 16.78
N ASP A 309 -11.90 -10.03 16.66
CA ASP A 309 -11.52 -8.90 15.83
C ASP A 309 -10.71 -9.40 14.64
N LEU A 310 -11.37 -9.57 13.49
CA LEU A 310 -10.75 -10.06 12.26
C LEU A 310 -10.23 -8.87 11.45
N ILE A 311 -8.92 -8.78 11.28
CA ILE A 311 -8.25 -7.68 10.58
C ILE A 311 -7.61 -8.19 9.29
N ILE A 312 -8.08 -7.67 8.16
CA ILE A 312 -7.65 -8.09 6.83
C ILE A 312 -6.68 -7.06 6.25
N LEU A 313 -5.41 -7.43 6.14
CA LEU A 313 -4.37 -6.66 5.49
C LEU A 313 -4.49 -6.79 3.95
N ASN A 314 -4.83 -5.69 3.26
CA ASN A 314 -4.94 -5.67 1.80
C ASN A 314 -4.80 -4.26 1.21
N ASP A 315 -4.51 -4.16 -0.09
CA ASP A 315 -4.52 -2.88 -0.82
C ASP A 315 -5.42 -2.86 -2.07
N ASP A 316 -6.16 -3.94 -2.36
CA ASP A 316 -6.92 -4.07 -3.61
C ASP A 316 -8.32 -4.71 -3.51
N ILE A 317 -8.79 -5.10 -2.31
CA ILE A 317 -10.13 -5.70 -2.16
C ILE A 317 -11.20 -4.66 -2.51
N SER A 318 -12.09 -5.01 -3.44
CA SER A 318 -13.18 -4.14 -3.91
C SER A 318 -14.22 -3.87 -2.82
N ASP A 319 -14.92 -2.73 -2.90
CA ASP A 319 -15.99 -2.40 -1.94
C ASP A 319 -17.12 -3.43 -1.92
N TYR A 320 -17.40 -4.05 -3.07
CA TYR A 320 -18.34 -5.17 -3.18
C TYR A 320 -17.90 -6.36 -2.32
N ASN A 321 -16.65 -6.82 -2.49
CA ASN A 321 -16.13 -7.93 -1.70
C ASN A 321 -15.95 -7.57 -0.22
N ARG A 322 -15.57 -6.33 0.10
CA ARG A 322 -15.52 -5.84 1.50
C ARG A 322 -16.90 -5.94 2.16
N SER A 323 -17.96 -5.58 1.43
CA SER A 323 -19.34 -5.64 1.93
C SER A 323 -19.78 -7.08 2.16
N LEU A 324 -19.48 -8.00 1.24
CA LEU A 324 -19.78 -9.43 1.40
C LEU A 324 -19.00 -10.07 2.57
N ILE A 325 -17.71 -9.75 2.71
CA ILE A 325 -16.88 -10.22 3.83
C ILE A 325 -17.45 -9.75 5.17
N LYS A 326 -17.79 -8.46 5.29
CA LYS A 326 -18.45 -7.94 6.50
C LYS A 326 -19.80 -8.64 6.74
N GLY A 327 -20.51 -8.97 5.66
CA GLY A 327 -21.75 -9.73 5.69
C GLY A 327 -21.65 -11.09 6.39
N LEU A 328 -20.46 -11.73 6.42
CA LEU A 328 -20.25 -12.99 7.14
C LEU A 328 -20.46 -12.86 8.66
N ALA A 329 -20.24 -11.66 9.22
CA ALA A 329 -20.47 -11.37 10.64
C ALA A 329 -21.88 -10.85 10.93
N THR A 330 -22.80 -10.87 9.96
CA THR A 330 -24.18 -10.40 10.17
C THR A 330 -24.86 -11.25 11.23
N GLY A 331 -25.32 -10.63 12.32
CA GLY A 331 -25.95 -11.32 13.45
C GLY A 331 -24.97 -11.82 14.52
N ALA A 332 -23.66 -11.57 14.39
CA ALA A 332 -22.63 -11.90 15.37
C ALA A 332 -22.09 -10.61 16.03
N PRO A 333 -22.71 -10.10 17.11
CA PRO A 333 -22.31 -8.82 17.72
C PRO A 333 -20.93 -8.87 18.38
N ASN A 334 -20.44 -10.06 18.71
CA ASN A 334 -19.10 -10.31 19.25
C ASN A 334 -18.03 -10.42 18.14
N VAL A 335 -18.35 -10.11 16.88
CA VAL A 335 -17.40 -10.21 15.75
C VAL A 335 -17.27 -8.86 15.05
N SER A 336 -16.02 -8.41 14.88
CA SER A 336 -15.66 -7.26 14.06
C SER A 336 -14.83 -7.71 12.86
N ILE A 337 -15.12 -7.19 11.67
CA ILE A 337 -14.27 -7.41 10.48
C ILE A 337 -13.82 -6.07 9.91
N ARG A 338 -12.51 -5.83 9.95
CA ARG A 338 -11.86 -4.57 9.57
C ARG A 338 -10.82 -4.79 8.49
N PHE A 339 -10.53 -3.75 7.72
CA PHE A 339 -9.57 -3.79 6.63
C PHE A 339 -8.50 -2.74 6.84
N VAL A 340 -7.24 -3.14 6.67
CA VAL A 340 -6.07 -2.28 6.86
C VAL A 340 -5.23 -2.31 5.60
N ASN A 341 -4.79 -1.15 5.13
CA ASN A 341 -3.86 -1.05 4.01
C ASN A 341 -2.42 -0.93 4.54
N PRO A 342 -1.59 -1.99 4.43
CA PRO A 342 -0.22 -1.99 4.95
C PRO A 342 0.80 -1.42 3.95
N ARG A 343 0.36 -0.98 2.76
CA ARG A 343 1.25 -0.61 1.65
C ARG A 343 2.29 0.45 2.02
N GLY A 344 1.93 1.43 2.85
CA GLY A 344 2.84 2.47 3.33
C GLY A 344 4.03 1.97 4.17
N TYR A 345 3.98 0.73 4.69
CA TYR A 345 5.10 0.10 5.41
C TYR A 345 6.14 -0.50 4.47
N PHE A 346 5.75 -0.79 3.23
CA PHE A 346 6.56 -1.46 2.22
C PHE A 346 7.09 -0.52 1.13
N ALA A 347 6.98 0.79 1.35
CA ALA A 347 7.36 1.85 0.42
C ALA A 347 8.76 1.72 -0.18
N ASP A 348 9.74 1.44 0.69
CA ASP A 348 11.16 1.33 0.35
C ASP A 348 11.57 -0.09 -0.10
N PHE A 349 10.61 -0.97 -0.36
CA PHE A 349 10.87 -2.39 -0.61
C PHE A 349 10.35 -2.81 -1.98
N ASP A 350 11.19 -3.53 -2.71
CA ASP A 350 10.79 -4.26 -3.91
C ASP A 350 10.21 -5.62 -3.49
N LEU A 351 8.88 -5.71 -3.44
CA LEU A 351 8.15 -6.91 -3.02
C LEU A 351 8.16 -7.99 -4.13
N LYS A 352 9.33 -8.58 -4.35
CA LYS A 352 9.51 -9.65 -5.35
C LYS A 352 8.68 -10.87 -4.98
N THR A 353 8.04 -11.48 -5.98
CA THR A 353 7.20 -12.68 -5.81
C THR A 353 7.61 -13.77 -6.79
N HIS A 354 7.48 -15.03 -6.36
CA HIS A 354 7.65 -16.21 -7.21
C HIS A 354 6.80 -17.38 -6.71
N MET A 355 6.82 -18.49 -7.45
CA MET A 355 5.94 -19.64 -7.21
C MET A 355 4.46 -19.19 -7.19
N HIS A 356 3.68 -19.62 -6.20
CA HIS A 356 2.28 -19.28 -6.03
C HIS A 356 2.05 -18.12 -5.04
N PHE A 357 3.13 -17.48 -4.57
CA PHE A 357 3.04 -16.40 -3.59
C PHE A 357 2.71 -15.06 -4.24
N SER A 358 1.91 -14.26 -3.54
CA SER A 358 1.57 -12.89 -3.91
C SER A 358 2.19 -11.91 -2.92
N LYS A 359 2.23 -10.62 -3.26
CA LYS A 359 2.85 -9.58 -2.41
C LYS A 359 2.21 -9.49 -1.02
N GLU A 360 0.95 -9.90 -0.87
CA GLU A 360 0.22 -9.85 0.39
C GLU A 360 0.87 -10.72 1.48
N THR A 361 1.64 -11.74 1.11
CA THR A 361 2.40 -12.55 2.08
C THR A 361 3.35 -11.70 2.92
N TYR A 362 3.95 -10.66 2.32
CA TYR A 362 4.84 -9.74 3.01
C TYR A 362 4.12 -8.88 4.04
N TYR A 363 2.80 -8.69 3.93
CA TYR A 363 2.08 -7.78 4.81
C TYR A 363 2.14 -8.23 6.28
N ARG A 364 2.30 -9.52 6.55
CA ARG A 364 2.51 -10.02 7.92
C ARG A 364 3.80 -9.49 8.57
N LEU A 365 4.81 -9.07 7.78
CA LEU A 365 6.02 -8.42 8.30
C LEU A 365 5.74 -7.06 8.95
N SER A 366 4.63 -6.41 8.61
CA SER A 366 4.23 -5.11 9.18
C SER A 366 3.45 -5.24 10.49
N ILE A 367 3.11 -6.46 10.91
CA ILE A 367 2.32 -6.72 12.12
C ILE A 367 2.89 -6.05 13.37
N PRO A 368 4.20 -6.18 13.69
CA PRO A 368 4.74 -5.57 14.89
C PRO A 368 4.64 -4.03 14.91
N GLU A 369 4.58 -3.39 13.74
CA GLU A 369 4.47 -1.93 13.63
C GLU A 369 3.01 -1.45 13.61
N ILE A 370 2.12 -2.15 12.90
CA ILE A 370 0.68 -1.81 12.77
C ILE A 370 -0.07 -2.03 14.09
N PHE A 371 0.21 -3.13 14.77
CA PHE A 371 -0.56 -3.63 15.92
C PHE A 371 0.14 -3.37 17.27
N ARG A 372 1.11 -2.45 17.35
CA ARG A 372 1.93 -2.19 18.56
C ARG A 372 1.15 -1.96 19.88
N ASN A 373 -0.14 -1.61 19.80
CA ASN A 373 -1.01 -1.36 20.95
C ASN A 373 -1.86 -2.59 21.36
N TYR A 374 -1.66 -3.74 20.71
CA TYR A 374 -2.32 -5.00 21.07
C TYR A 374 -1.44 -5.80 22.03
N GLY A 375 -2.05 -6.70 22.79
CA GLY A 375 -1.33 -7.65 23.66
C GLY A 375 -0.71 -8.79 22.84
N LYS A 376 -1.52 -9.81 22.55
CA LYS A 376 -1.19 -10.89 21.61
C LYS A 376 -2.14 -10.86 20.42
N ILE A 377 -1.67 -11.32 19.27
CA ILE A 377 -2.52 -11.53 18.09
C ILE A 377 -2.24 -12.87 17.43
N VAL A 378 -3.24 -13.43 16.75
CA VAL A 378 -3.07 -14.58 15.86
C VAL A 378 -2.99 -14.08 14.42
N TYR A 379 -1.98 -14.50 13.66
CA TYR A 379 -1.97 -14.39 12.21
C TYR A 379 -2.31 -15.76 11.61
N ILE A 380 -3.10 -15.79 10.54
CA ILE A 380 -3.46 -16.99 9.80
C ILE A 380 -3.49 -16.76 8.28
N ASP A 381 -2.94 -17.69 7.51
CA ASP A 381 -2.99 -17.65 6.04
C ASP A 381 -4.41 -17.88 5.52
N ALA A 382 -4.73 -17.25 4.39
CA ALA A 382 -6.07 -17.26 3.80
C ALA A 382 -6.46 -18.59 3.13
N ASP A 383 -5.54 -19.53 3.00
CA ASP A 383 -5.73 -20.86 2.40
C ASP A 383 -5.78 -21.98 3.45
N MET A 384 -6.28 -21.64 4.64
CA MET A 384 -6.46 -22.55 5.76
C MET A 384 -7.94 -22.77 6.06
N ILE A 385 -8.24 -23.88 6.75
CA ILE A 385 -9.55 -24.15 7.34
C ILE A 385 -9.36 -24.47 8.82
N VAL A 386 -10.03 -23.68 9.65
CA VAL A 386 -10.03 -23.79 11.10
C VAL A 386 -11.10 -24.79 11.54
N ARG A 387 -10.74 -25.64 12.51
CA ARG A 387 -11.59 -26.70 13.09
C ARG A 387 -11.63 -26.66 14.62
N ARG A 388 -10.91 -25.71 15.23
CA ARG A 388 -10.84 -25.46 16.67
C ARG A 388 -10.71 -23.96 16.92
N ASP A 389 -11.33 -23.45 17.97
CA ASP A 389 -11.33 -22.03 18.29
C ASP A 389 -9.90 -21.45 18.37
N LEU A 390 -9.65 -20.35 17.67
CA LEU A 390 -8.35 -19.65 17.70
C LEU A 390 -8.08 -18.97 19.05
N ALA A 391 -9.09 -18.79 19.91
CA ALA A 391 -8.89 -18.27 21.26
C ALA A 391 -7.89 -19.12 22.07
N ASP A 392 -7.87 -20.43 21.85
CA ASP A 392 -6.94 -21.37 22.50
C ASP A 392 -5.47 -21.02 22.22
N LEU A 393 -5.15 -20.44 21.05
CA LEU A 393 -3.79 -20.02 20.71
C LEU A 393 -3.30 -18.84 21.55
N LEU A 394 -4.19 -17.92 21.92
CA LEU A 394 -3.84 -16.76 22.74
C LEU A 394 -3.58 -17.14 24.20
N GLN A 395 -4.20 -18.24 24.65
CA GLN A 395 -4.02 -18.82 25.99
C GLN A 395 -2.71 -19.61 26.13
N VAL A 396 -2.03 -19.96 25.04
CA VAL A 396 -0.74 -20.65 25.10
C VAL A 396 0.29 -19.75 25.80
N ASP A 397 0.96 -20.31 26.81
CA ASP A 397 2.16 -19.71 27.40
C ASP A 397 3.32 -19.85 26.41
N LEU A 398 3.76 -18.73 25.86
CA LEU A 398 4.91 -18.69 24.94
C LEU A 398 6.25 -18.80 25.69
N CYS A 399 6.26 -19.06 26.99
CA CYS A 399 7.46 -19.32 27.80
C CYS A 399 8.53 -18.23 27.65
N GLY A 400 8.12 -16.96 27.65
CA GLY A 400 9.04 -15.82 27.50
C GLY A 400 9.33 -15.41 26.05
N LYS A 401 8.80 -16.12 25.05
CA LYS A 401 9.08 -15.88 23.62
C LYS A 401 8.12 -14.87 22.99
N ALA A 402 8.60 -14.13 22.00
CA ALA A 402 7.81 -13.13 21.28
C ALA A 402 6.88 -13.74 20.21
N VAL A 403 7.22 -14.92 19.68
CA VAL A 403 6.42 -15.59 18.63
C VAL A 403 6.07 -17.01 19.01
N GLY A 404 4.82 -17.42 18.82
CA GLY A 404 4.39 -18.82 18.76
C GLY A 404 4.26 -19.26 17.30
N ALA A 405 4.90 -20.35 16.89
CA ALA A 405 4.83 -20.88 15.52
C ALA A 405 4.95 -22.41 15.48
N VAL A 406 4.49 -23.06 14.42
CA VAL A 406 4.67 -24.52 14.23
C VAL A 406 5.96 -24.79 13.47
N ARG A 407 6.74 -25.81 13.89
CA ARG A 407 7.93 -26.24 13.13
C ARG A 407 7.56 -26.68 11.72
N ASP A 408 8.33 -26.26 10.73
CA ASP A 408 8.03 -26.58 9.34
C ASP A 408 8.51 -28.01 8.99
N CYS A 409 7.57 -28.96 8.98
CA CYS A 409 7.85 -30.35 8.62
C CYS A 409 8.21 -30.52 7.14
N VAL A 410 7.80 -29.59 6.26
CA VAL A 410 8.16 -29.58 4.84
C VAL A 410 9.59 -29.10 4.65
N MET A 411 10.00 -28.00 5.29
CA MET A 411 11.40 -27.56 5.29
C MET A 411 12.32 -28.63 5.89
N THR A 412 11.88 -29.30 6.96
CA THR A 412 12.59 -30.46 7.53
C THR A 412 12.82 -31.55 6.47
N GLY A 413 11.81 -31.84 5.66
CA GLY A 413 11.93 -32.78 4.54
C GLY A 413 12.90 -32.27 3.46
N PHE A 414 12.78 -31.01 3.03
CA PHE A 414 13.67 -30.43 2.03
C PHE A 414 15.13 -30.52 2.43
N ARG A 415 15.44 -30.21 3.69
CA ARG A 415 16.77 -30.36 4.29
C ARG A 415 17.25 -31.81 4.24
N LYS A 416 16.43 -32.75 4.72
CA LYS A 416 16.75 -34.19 4.71
C LYS A 416 17.01 -34.73 3.31
N PHE A 417 16.27 -34.27 2.30
CA PHE A 417 16.35 -34.78 0.93
C PHE A 417 17.35 -34.00 0.05
N GLY A 418 18.04 -33.00 0.59
CA GLY A 418 18.94 -32.14 -0.19
C GLY A 418 18.21 -31.42 -1.33
N THR A 419 16.96 -31.00 -1.10
CA THR A 419 16.18 -30.30 -2.12
C THR A 419 16.85 -28.97 -2.42
N PRO A 420 17.18 -28.67 -3.69
CA PRO A 420 17.82 -27.41 -4.03
C PRO A 420 16.83 -26.26 -3.86
N ALA A 421 17.28 -25.18 -3.24
CA ALA A 421 16.59 -23.90 -3.26
C ALA A 421 16.50 -23.36 -4.69
N LEU A 422 15.70 -22.31 -4.90
CA LEU A 422 15.61 -21.67 -6.22
C LEU A 422 16.99 -21.15 -6.66
N ALA A 423 17.26 -21.22 -7.97
CA ALA A 423 18.52 -20.71 -8.53
C ALA A 423 18.73 -19.21 -8.24
N SER A 424 17.65 -18.43 -8.17
CA SER A 424 17.67 -17.02 -7.75
C SER A 424 18.11 -16.81 -6.30
N CYS A 425 18.09 -17.86 -5.49
CA CYS A 425 18.46 -17.91 -4.07
C CYS A 425 19.77 -18.70 -3.87
N GLY A 426 20.63 -18.77 -4.90
CA GLY A 426 21.91 -19.49 -4.87
C GLY A 426 21.86 -20.95 -5.35
N GLY A 427 20.67 -21.57 -5.41
CA GLY A 427 20.51 -22.94 -5.92
C GLY A 427 21.16 -24.05 -5.08
N GLN A 428 21.67 -23.70 -3.89
CA GLN A 428 22.23 -24.65 -2.92
C GLN A 428 21.15 -25.55 -2.32
N ASP A 429 21.57 -26.68 -1.75
CA ASP A 429 20.65 -27.57 -1.03
C ASP A 429 20.04 -26.88 0.20
N ALA A 430 18.86 -27.33 0.61
CA ALA A 430 18.09 -26.71 1.68
C ALA A 430 18.82 -26.64 3.03
N GLU A 431 19.74 -27.58 3.35
CA GLU A 431 20.52 -27.50 4.59
C GLU A 431 21.47 -26.30 4.54
N THR A 432 22.24 -26.21 3.45
CA THR A 432 23.16 -25.10 3.19
C THR A 432 22.41 -23.77 3.06
N TYR A 433 21.22 -23.78 2.46
CA TYR A 433 20.36 -22.60 2.35
C TYR A 433 19.98 -22.06 3.74
N VAL A 434 19.42 -22.90 4.60
CA VAL A 434 18.96 -22.47 5.92
C VAL A 434 20.14 -22.08 6.82
N ALA A 435 21.23 -22.85 6.83
CA ALA A 435 22.36 -22.59 7.71
C ALA A 435 23.21 -21.38 7.27
N GLN A 436 23.43 -21.20 5.95
CA GLN A 436 24.39 -20.22 5.45
C GLN A 436 23.73 -19.04 4.73
N TYR A 437 22.72 -19.27 3.88
CA TYR A 437 22.05 -18.19 3.14
C TYR A 437 21.13 -17.36 4.05
N LEU A 438 20.37 -18.04 4.91
CA LEU A 438 19.55 -17.40 5.94
C LEU A 438 20.38 -17.06 7.19
N GLY A 439 21.49 -17.75 7.42
CA GLY A 439 22.32 -17.56 8.61
C GLY A 439 21.65 -18.06 9.90
N LEU A 440 20.81 -19.09 9.81
CA LEU A 440 20.18 -19.66 11.00
C LEU A 440 21.18 -20.51 11.81
N THR A 441 21.33 -20.21 13.09
CA THR A 441 22.15 -20.95 14.05
C THR A 441 21.54 -22.29 14.44
N ASP A 442 20.21 -22.40 14.41
CA ASP A 442 19.49 -23.67 14.55
C ASP A 442 18.60 -23.90 13.31
N PRO A 443 19.13 -24.55 12.26
CA PRO A 443 18.34 -24.90 11.08
C PRO A 443 17.14 -25.81 11.40
N GLY A 444 17.19 -26.59 12.49
CA GLY A 444 16.08 -27.40 13.01
C GLY A 444 14.93 -26.57 13.55
N GLY A 445 15.21 -25.32 13.91
CA GLY A 445 14.27 -24.34 14.44
C GLY A 445 13.42 -23.65 13.39
N TYR A 446 13.58 -23.95 12.11
CA TYR A 446 12.82 -23.29 11.05
C TYR A 446 11.31 -23.54 11.20
N PHE A 447 10.53 -22.46 11.28
CA PHE A 447 9.08 -22.49 11.50
C PHE A 447 8.28 -22.07 10.26
N GLN A 448 7.05 -22.55 10.18
CA GLN A 448 6.10 -22.22 9.12
C GLN A 448 5.31 -20.96 9.49
N ALA A 449 5.15 -20.03 8.55
CA ALA A 449 4.56 -18.71 8.81
C ALA A 449 3.03 -18.64 8.69
N GLY A 450 2.37 -19.72 8.28
CA GLY A 450 0.95 -19.73 7.94
C GLY A 450 0.01 -19.66 9.14
N ILE A 451 0.49 -20.00 10.33
CA ILE A 451 -0.17 -19.60 11.58
C ILE A 451 0.89 -19.12 12.57
N LEU A 452 0.70 -17.95 13.15
CA LEU A 452 1.63 -17.34 14.09
C LEU A 452 0.86 -16.70 15.24
N VAL A 453 1.42 -16.76 16.43
CA VAL A 453 0.99 -15.94 17.58
C VAL A 453 2.07 -14.89 17.80
N PHE A 454 1.75 -13.62 17.66
CA PHE A 454 2.66 -12.53 17.99
C PHE A 454 2.31 -12.00 19.37
N ASP A 455 3.25 -12.05 20.31
CA ASP A 455 3.16 -11.37 21.60
C ASP A 455 3.84 -10.01 21.49
N LEU A 456 3.03 -8.98 21.22
CA LEU A 456 3.50 -7.64 20.88
C LEU A 456 4.04 -6.89 22.09
N GLN A 457 3.64 -7.29 23.30
CA GLN A 457 4.21 -6.77 24.54
C GLN A 457 5.61 -7.32 24.82
N ARG A 458 5.97 -8.46 24.21
CA ARG A 458 7.29 -9.09 24.34
C ARG A 458 8.21 -8.87 23.15
N MET A 459 7.75 -8.14 22.14
CA MET A 459 8.56 -7.84 20.96
C MET A 459 9.83 -7.06 21.34
N PRO A 460 11.00 -7.47 20.83
CA PRO A 460 12.21 -6.66 20.94
C PRO A 460 11.99 -5.25 20.37
N VAL A 461 12.51 -4.21 21.04
CA VAL A 461 12.36 -2.81 20.60
C VAL A 461 12.90 -2.60 19.17
N ASP A 462 13.91 -3.37 18.77
CA ASP A 462 14.55 -3.32 17.46
C ASP A 462 13.95 -4.30 16.43
N ILE A 463 12.84 -4.99 16.72
CA ILE A 463 12.32 -6.05 15.83
C ILE A 463 12.02 -5.55 14.42
N ASN A 464 11.43 -4.36 14.29
CA ASN A 464 11.15 -3.77 12.98
C ASN A 464 12.45 -3.45 12.23
N ALA A 465 13.51 -3.03 12.93
CA ALA A 465 14.82 -2.84 12.32
C ALA A 465 15.43 -4.17 11.86
N ARG A 466 15.29 -5.25 12.64
CA ARG A 466 15.73 -6.60 12.27
C ARG A 466 15.01 -7.12 11.02
N ILE A 467 13.68 -6.99 10.96
CA ILE A 467 12.87 -7.38 9.79
C ILE A 467 13.34 -6.61 8.54
N ARG A 468 13.50 -5.29 8.65
CA ARG A 468 13.94 -4.45 7.53
C ARG A 468 15.38 -4.77 7.10
N ALA A 469 16.27 -5.06 8.06
CA ALA A 469 17.64 -5.47 7.78
C ALA A 469 17.68 -6.84 7.08
N ALA A 470 16.93 -7.82 7.57
CA ALA A 470 16.79 -9.13 6.96
C ALA A 470 16.24 -9.01 5.52
N PHE A 471 15.17 -8.25 5.30
CA PHE A 471 14.63 -8.02 3.95
C PHE A 471 15.70 -7.51 2.98
N ARG A 472 16.55 -6.57 3.42
CA ARG A 472 17.59 -5.95 2.57
C ARG A 472 18.87 -6.77 2.46
N HIS A 473 19.02 -7.82 3.26
CA HIS A 473 20.27 -8.58 3.34
C HIS A 473 20.52 -9.41 2.07
N GLN A 474 19.45 -9.97 1.49
CA GLN A 474 19.51 -10.78 0.27
C GLN A 474 18.62 -10.18 -0.82
N PRO A 475 18.96 -10.39 -2.11
CA PRO A 475 18.16 -9.88 -3.22
C PRO A 475 16.78 -10.56 -3.33
N THR A 476 16.64 -11.79 -2.83
CA THR A 476 15.39 -12.55 -2.74
C THR A 476 15.57 -13.73 -1.77
N TYR A 477 14.46 -14.33 -1.35
CA TYR A 477 14.40 -15.47 -0.44
C TYR A 477 13.50 -16.58 -0.99
N TRP A 478 13.85 -17.85 -0.80
CA TRP A 478 13.11 -18.99 -1.32
C TRP A 478 11.64 -18.99 -0.85
N PHE A 479 11.40 -18.75 0.44
CA PHE A 479 10.06 -18.64 1.05
C PHE A 479 9.72 -17.21 1.47
N LEU A 480 10.26 -16.21 0.75
CA LEU A 480 9.91 -14.79 0.88
C LEU A 480 9.89 -14.29 2.33
N ASP A 481 8.73 -13.88 2.85
CA ASP A 481 8.53 -13.35 4.18
C ASP A 481 8.72 -14.39 5.30
N GLN A 482 8.46 -15.67 5.05
CA GLN A 482 8.69 -16.74 6.03
C GLN A 482 10.18 -16.85 6.38
N ASP A 483 11.06 -16.72 5.38
CA ASP A 483 12.51 -16.72 5.61
C ASP A 483 12.94 -15.48 6.41
N ILE A 484 12.39 -14.30 6.08
CA ILE A 484 12.65 -13.05 6.80
C ILE A 484 12.22 -13.15 8.27
N LEU A 485 11.06 -13.73 8.55
CA LEU A 485 10.58 -13.97 9.92
C LEU A 485 11.48 -14.96 10.66
N ASN A 486 11.92 -16.04 10.02
CA ASN A 486 12.84 -16.99 10.62
C ASN A 486 14.19 -16.33 10.98
N ILE A 487 14.69 -15.41 10.15
CA ILE A 487 15.90 -14.61 10.46
C ILE A 487 15.64 -13.67 11.64
N ALA A 488 14.55 -12.89 11.59
CA ALA A 488 14.28 -11.84 12.55
C ALA A 488 13.94 -12.36 13.96
N PHE A 489 13.29 -13.52 14.03
CA PHE A 489 12.80 -14.14 15.28
C PHE A 489 13.61 -15.34 15.74
N GLN A 490 14.71 -15.69 15.07
CA GLN A 490 15.55 -16.81 15.52
C GLN A 490 15.92 -16.69 17.01
N GLY A 491 15.71 -17.77 17.75
CA GLY A 491 15.94 -17.84 19.20
C GLY A 491 14.80 -17.29 20.07
N ASP A 492 13.79 -16.66 19.46
CA ASP A 492 12.66 -16.01 20.13
C ASP A 492 11.29 -16.60 19.72
N VAL A 493 11.27 -17.93 19.49
CA VAL A 493 10.08 -18.68 19.06
C VAL A 493 9.75 -19.78 20.07
N HIS A 494 8.47 -19.87 20.43
CA HIS A 494 7.85 -21.02 21.09
C HIS A 494 7.18 -21.90 20.03
N TYR A 495 7.47 -23.21 20.07
CA TYR A 495 6.93 -24.12 19.06
C TYR A 495 5.56 -24.68 19.48
N LEU A 496 4.54 -24.35 18.70
CA LEU A 496 3.17 -24.78 18.90
C LEU A 496 2.95 -26.23 18.45
N ASP A 497 1.89 -26.84 18.96
CA ASP A 497 1.42 -28.17 18.54
C ASP A 497 1.14 -28.20 17.03
N MET A 498 1.66 -29.21 16.33
CA MET A 498 1.53 -29.35 14.88
C MET A 498 0.07 -29.42 14.38
N ARG A 499 -0.89 -29.75 15.26
CA ARG A 499 -2.33 -29.69 14.92
C ARG A 499 -2.79 -28.31 14.51
N TRP A 500 -2.12 -27.25 14.94
CA TRP A 500 -2.40 -25.88 14.51
C TRP A 500 -1.94 -25.57 13.08
N ASN A 501 -1.19 -26.46 12.42
CA ASN A 501 -0.71 -26.21 11.06
C ASN A 501 -0.48 -27.52 10.31
N VAL A 502 -1.58 -28.23 10.01
CA VAL A 502 -1.50 -29.54 9.35
C VAL A 502 -1.50 -29.37 7.83
N PHE A 503 -0.36 -29.64 7.21
CA PHE A 503 -0.27 -29.71 5.75
C PHE A 503 -1.21 -30.77 5.17
N HIS A 504 -1.98 -30.40 4.13
CA HIS A 504 -2.78 -31.37 3.37
C HIS A 504 -1.91 -32.31 2.50
N GLY A 505 -0.65 -31.93 2.24
CA GLY A 505 0.34 -32.78 1.59
C GLY A 505 0.39 -32.74 0.06
N ASN A 506 -0.25 -31.75 -0.56
CA ASN A 506 -0.04 -31.35 -1.97
C ASN A 506 -0.21 -32.51 -2.99
N GLY A 507 -1.19 -33.39 -2.75
CA GLY A 507 -1.51 -34.55 -3.58
C GLY A 507 -0.61 -35.78 -3.40
N ASN A 508 0.37 -35.76 -2.50
CA ASN A 508 1.21 -36.93 -2.21
C ASN A 508 1.71 -36.98 -0.76
N VAL A 509 0.83 -37.43 0.13
CA VAL A 509 1.18 -37.70 1.54
C VAL A 509 2.04 -38.95 1.68
N ALA A 510 1.91 -39.90 0.75
CA ALA A 510 2.45 -41.25 0.87
C ALA A 510 3.96 -41.36 0.62
N THR A 511 4.59 -40.43 -0.12
CA THR A 511 6.03 -40.50 -0.39
C THR A 511 6.84 -39.47 0.38
N PHE A 512 6.46 -38.18 0.32
CA PHE A 512 7.27 -37.11 0.93
C PHE A 512 7.27 -37.25 2.47
N PHE A 513 6.07 -37.25 3.07
CA PHE A 513 5.93 -37.20 4.52
C PHE A 513 6.36 -38.49 5.22
N LYS A 514 6.10 -39.67 4.61
CA LYS A 514 6.56 -40.96 5.16
C LYS A 514 8.09 -41.07 5.26
N ASN A 515 8.82 -40.29 4.47
CA ASN A 515 10.27 -40.29 4.46
C ASN A 515 10.87 -39.17 5.33
N LEU A 516 10.08 -38.43 6.12
CA LEU A 516 10.59 -37.47 7.10
C LEU A 516 11.38 -38.17 8.23
N PRO A 517 12.13 -37.44 9.08
CA PRO A 517 12.65 -38.00 10.33
C PRO A 517 11.52 -38.65 11.15
N LEU A 518 11.80 -39.76 11.84
CA LEU A 518 10.78 -40.57 12.49
C LEU A 518 9.93 -39.79 13.50
N SER A 519 10.56 -38.90 14.28
CA SER A 519 9.87 -38.03 15.23
C SER A 519 8.89 -37.09 14.52
N THR A 520 9.37 -36.36 13.51
CA THR A 520 8.57 -35.42 12.71
C THR A 520 7.44 -36.13 11.97
N TRP A 521 7.69 -37.32 11.40
CA TRP A 521 6.64 -38.10 10.74
C TRP A 521 5.56 -38.54 11.72
N LYS A 522 5.93 -39.03 12.92
CA LYS A 522 4.96 -39.42 13.96
C LYS A 522 4.12 -38.24 14.43
N GLU A 523 4.75 -37.08 14.63
CA GLU A 523 4.07 -35.85 15.00
C GLU A 523 3.06 -35.43 13.91
N TYR A 524 3.49 -35.41 12.66
CA TYR A 524 2.62 -35.11 11.51
C TYR A 524 1.48 -36.10 11.34
N GLU A 525 1.76 -37.41 11.43
CA GLU A 525 0.73 -38.45 11.32
C GLU A 525 -0.29 -38.35 12.46
N ASN A 526 0.14 -38.04 13.68
CA ASN A 526 -0.76 -37.83 14.80
C ASN A 526 -1.59 -36.55 14.63
N ALA A 527 -0.98 -35.45 14.20
CA ALA A 527 -1.68 -34.19 13.98
C ALA A 527 -2.78 -34.32 12.91
N ARG A 528 -2.56 -35.15 11.89
CA ARG A 528 -3.55 -35.43 10.84
C ARG A 528 -4.79 -36.18 11.29
N LYS A 529 -4.74 -36.90 12.41
CA LYS A 529 -5.91 -37.64 12.93
C LYS A 529 -6.96 -36.67 13.50
N ASP A 530 -6.52 -35.55 14.04
CA ASP A 530 -7.36 -34.51 14.60
C ASP A 530 -6.75 -33.11 14.36
N PRO A 531 -6.83 -32.59 13.12
CA PRO A 531 -6.24 -31.29 12.79
C PRO A 531 -7.08 -30.14 13.36
N TYR A 532 -6.44 -29.20 14.06
CA TYR A 532 -7.07 -27.96 14.54
C TYR A 532 -7.15 -26.92 13.42
N VAL A 533 -6.13 -26.86 12.58
CA VAL A 533 -6.13 -26.07 11.35
C VAL A 533 -5.50 -26.88 10.23
N VAL A 534 -6.21 -26.96 9.12
CA VAL A 534 -5.74 -27.61 7.90
C VAL A 534 -5.20 -26.56 6.95
N HIS A 535 -3.94 -26.71 6.56
CA HIS A 535 -3.25 -25.80 5.66
C HIS A 535 -3.19 -26.40 4.26
N PHE A 536 -3.86 -25.76 3.30
CA PHE A 536 -3.80 -26.17 1.90
C PHE A 536 -2.53 -25.64 1.21
N ALA A 537 -1.37 -25.61 1.88
CA ALA A 537 -0.11 -25.09 1.33
C ALA A 537 0.31 -25.81 0.04
N GLY A 538 0.97 -25.07 -0.87
CA GLY A 538 1.43 -25.60 -2.16
C GLY A 538 0.43 -25.40 -3.30
N GLU A 539 0.67 -26.10 -4.42
CA GLU A 539 -0.03 -25.86 -5.69
C GLU A 539 -1.37 -26.60 -5.81
N GLN A 540 -1.55 -27.70 -5.08
CA GLN A 540 -2.72 -28.56 -5.16
C GLN A 540 -3.86 -28.13 -4.24
N LYS A 541 -4.27 -26.86 -4.36
CA LYS A 541 -5.39 -26.30 -3.60
C LYS A 541 -6.72 -27.01 -3.91
N PRO A 542 -7.68 -27.13 -2.96
CA PRO A 542 -8.94 -27.83 -3.19
C PRO A 542 -9.84 -27.18 -4.26
N TRP A 543 -9.77 -25.87 -4.45
CA TRP A 543 -10.44 -25.14 -5.54
C TRP A 543 -9.74 -25.25 -6.91
N LEU A 544 -8.62 -25.97 -6.97
CA LEU A 544 -7.94 -26.34 -8.22
C LEU A 544 -7.98 -27.86 -8.44
N TRP A 545 -7.90 -28.62 -7.35
CA TRP A 545 -7.81 -30.08 -7.31
C TRP A 545 -8.83 -30.59 -6.29
N PRO A 546 -10.10 -30.81 -6.69
CA PRO A 546 -11.18 -31.11 -5.76
C PRO A 546 -11.04 -32.49 -5.08
N ALA A 547 -10.14 -33.33 -5.57
CA ALA A 547 -9.81 -34.64 -5.00
C ALA A 547 -8.53 -34.63 -4.14
N THR A 548 -7.98 -33.45 -3.84
CA THR A 548 -6.85 -33.35 -2.90
C THR A 548 -7.30 -33.75 -1.50
N ASP A 549 -6.34 -34.18 -0.69
CA ASP A 549 -6.58 -34.58 0.69
C ASP A 549 -7.17 -33.41 1.51
N PHE A 550 -8.09 -33.72 2.43
CA PHE A 550 -8.88 -32.76 3.22
C PHE A 550 -9.75 -31.76 2.44
N ALA A 551 -9.92 -31.92 1.11
CA ALA A 551 -10.73 -31.00 0.31
C ALA A 551 -12.18 -30.89 0.80
N GLU A 552 -12.71 -31.93 1.42
CA GLU A 552 -14.04 -31.96 2.02
C GLU A 552 -14.22 -30.89 3.10
N PHE A 553 -13.19 -30.56 3.87
CA PHE A 553 -13.28 -29.50 4.87
C PHE A 553 -13.46 -28.13 4.21
N PHE A 554 -12.66 -27.84 3.18
CA PHE A 554 -12.78 -26.60 2.41
C PHE A 554 -14.16 -26.48 1.76
N TRP A 555 -14.61 -27.51 1.04
CA TRP A 555 -15.88 -27.45 0.32
C TRP A 555 -17.10 -27.43 1.25
N THR A 556 -17.01 -28.03 2.44
CA THR A 556 -18.09 -27.96 3.45
C THR A 556 -18.28 -26.53 3.94
N VAL A 557 -17.20 -25.82 4.24
CA VAL A 557 -17.27 -24.43 4.70
C VAL A 557 -17.57 -23.47 3.55
N SER A 558 -16.97 -23.66 2.38
CA SER A 558 -17.16 -22.78 1.21
C SER A 558 -18.64 -22.65 0.82
N ARG A 559 -19.46 -23.71 0.99
CA ARG A 559 -20.92 -23.71 0.76
C ARG A 559 -21.71 -22.71 1.61
N GLN A 560 -21.14 -22.26 2.72
CA GLN A 560 -21.77 -21.32 3.64
C GLN A 560 -21.43 -19.86 3.26
N THR A 561 -20.63 -19.66 2.22
CA THR A 561 -20.15 -18.34 1.81
C THR A 561 -20.83 -17.89 0.51
N PRO A 562 -20.98 -16.57 0.26
CA PRO A 562 -21.59 -16.05 -0.97
C PRO A 562 -20.74 -16.31 -2.23
N TRP A 563 -19.55 -16.88 -2.08
CA TRP A 563 -18.64 -17.17 -3.20
C TRP A 563 -18.59 -18.64 -3.58
N TYR A 564 -19.44 -19.51 -3.00
CA TYR A 564 -19.43 -20.95 -3.30
C TYR A 564 -19.53 -21.23 -4.80
N GLU A 565 -20.51 -20.63 -5.48
CA GLU A 565 -20.74 -20.80 -6.91
C GLU A 565 -19.54 -20.28 -7.72
N THR A 566 -18.96 -19.15 -7.31
CA THR A 566 -17.75 -18.59 -7.95
C THR A 566 -16.56 -19.52 -7.81
N ALA A 567 -16.31 -20.06 -6.61
CA ALA A 567 -15.23 -21.00 -6.35
C ALA A 567 -15.42 -22.32 -7.13
N LEU A 568 -16.66 -22.83 -7.18
CA LEU A 568 -17.00 -24.04 -7.91
C LEU A 568 -16.82 -23.88 -9.42
N LEU A 569 -17.32 -22.79 -10.01
CA LEU A 569 -17.15 -22.48 -11.43
C LEU A 569 -15.68 -22.35 -11.79
N ALA A 570 -14.90 -21.60 -10.99
CA ALA A 570 -13.47 -21.47 -11.19
C ALA A 570 -12.76 -22.84 -11.14
N CYS A 571 -13.12 -23.70 -10.18
CA CYS A 571 -12.59 -25.06 -10.09
C CYS A 571 -12.93 -25.90 -11.33
N MET A 572 -14.19 -25.86 -11.79
CA MET A 572 -14.64 -26.60 -12.97
C MET A 572 -13.94 -26.16 -14.25
N ASP A 573 -13.77 -24.85 -14.45
CA ASP A 573 -13.09 -24.30 -15.63
C ASP A 573 -11.62 -24.70 -15.66
N ARG A 574 -10.92 -24.62 -14.53
CA ARG A 574 -9.52 -25.07 -14.41
C ARG A 574 -9.40 -26.57 -14.64
N TYR A 575 -10.34 -27.37 -14.10
CA TYR A 575 -10.37 -28.81 -14.32
C TYR A 575 -10.56 -29.16 -15.81
N ARG A 576 -11.47 -28.46 -16.51
CA ARG A 576 -11.69 -28.61 -17.96
C ARG A 576 -10.45 -28.24 -18.77
N GLN A 577 -9.84 -27.09 -18.49
CA GLN A 577 -8.61 -26.64 -19.15
C GLN A 577 -7.48 -27.68 -19.01
N ARG A 578 -7.28 -28.22 -17.81
CA ARG A 578 -6.26 -29.26 -17.56
C ARG A 578 -6.54 -30.55 -18.31
N ARG A 579 -7.80 -31.00 -18.36
CA ARG A 579 -8.18 -32.19 -19.17
C ARG A 579 -7.92 -31.98 -20.66
N MET A 580 -8.22 -30.80 -21.19
CA MET A 580 -7.92 -30.49 -22.60
C MET A 580 -6.41 -30.51 -22.88
N VAL A 581 -5.60 -29.85 -22.05
CA VAL A 581 -4.12 -29.86 -22.19
C VAL A 581 -3.56 -31.28 -22.04
N GLY A 582 -4.09 -32.07 -21.09
CA GLY A 582 -3.71 -33.47 -20.90
C GLY A 582 -4.04 -34.34 -22.12
N ALA A 583 -5.24 -34.21 -22.69
CA ALA A 583 -5.67 -34.92 -23.90
C ALA A 583 -4.85 -34.51 -25.14
N MET A 584 -4.49 -33.23 -25.26
CA MET A 584 -3.65 -32.73 -26.34
C MET A 584 -2.23 -33.27 -26.23
N LYS A 585 -1.65 -33.31 -25.02
CA LYS A 585 -0.34 -33.94 -24.72
C LYS A 585 -0.35 -35.47 -24.93
N SER A 586 -1.44 -36.17 -24.60
CA SER A 586 -1.53 -37.62 -24.85
C SER A 586 -1.63 -37.93 -26.34
N SER A 587 -2.41 -37.15 -27.09
CA SER A 587 -2.54 -37.27 -28.55
C SER A 587 -1.21 -37.03 -29.25
N SER A 588 -0.47 -35.97 -28.88
CA SER A 588 0.87 -35.73 -29.42
C SER A 588 1.86 -36.82 -29.01
N LYS A 589 1.84 -37.33 -27.77
CA LYS A 589 2.66 -38.49 -27.36
C LYS A 589 2.34 -39.76 -28.16
N ILE A 590 1.09 -40.02 -28.50
CA ILE A 590 0.69 -41.19 -29.30
C ILE A 590 1.21 -41.04 -30.75
N VAL A 591 1.11 -39.85 -31.33
CA VAL A 591 1.64 -39.56 -32.68
C VAL A 591 3.17 -39.66 -32.69
N LEU A 592 3.85 -39.00 -31.75
CA LEU A 592 5.31 -39.08 -31.58
C LEU A 592 5.78 -40.51 -31.34
N LYS A 593 5.05 -41.31 -30.55
CA LYS A 593 5.36 -42.72 -30.33
C LYS A 593 5.24 -43.53 -31.62
N LYS A 594 4.17 -43.35 -32.42
CA LYS A 594 4.02 -44.01 -33.73
C LYS A 594 5.12 -43.63 -34.72
N VAL A 595 5.50 -42.36 -34.78
CA VAL A 595 6.60 -41.87 -35.64
C VAL A 595 7.94 -42.42 -35.16
N ALA A 596 8.20 -42.39 -33.85
CA ALA A 596 9.43 -42.90 -33.27
C ALA A 596 9.54 -44.42 -33.40
N ASP A 597 8.45 -45.18 -33.30
CA ASP A 597 8.45 -46.64 -33.48
C ASP A 597 8.73 -47.02 -34.95
N ARG A 598 8.40 -46.15 -35.90
CA ARG A 598 8.67 -46.33 -37.34
C ARG A 598 10.09 -45.92 -37.76
N THR A 599 10.64 -44.87 -37.14
CA THR A 599 11.94 -44.27 -37.52
C THR A 599 13.10 -44.70 -36.63
N ALA A 600 12.81 -45.13 -35.40
CA ALA A 600 13.76 -45.64 -34.42
C ALA A 600 13.11 -46.75 -33.57
N PRO A 601 13.03 -47.99 -34.10
CA PRO A 601 12.42 -49.12 -33.41
C PRO A 601 13.03 -49.41 -32.03
N VAL A 602 12.26 -50.07 -31.16
CA VAL A 602 12.67 -50.45 -29.81
C VAL A 602 13.92 -51.33 -29.88
N GLY A 603 14.97 -50.97 -29.11
CA GLY A 603 16.26 -51.69 -29.09
C GLY A 603 17.36 -51.08 -29.96
N THR A 604 17.06 -50.11 -30.83
CA THR A 604 18.07 -49.48 -31.69
C THR A 604 18.90 -48.42 -30.96
N ARG A 605 20.17 -48.25 -31.35
CA ARG A 605 21.05 -47.16 -30.85
C ARG A 605 20.44 -45.77 -31.05
N ARG A 606 19.70 -45.56 -32.15
CA ARG A 606 18.97 -44.31 -32.45
C ARG A 606 17.86 -44.01 -31.42
N ARG A 607 17.12 -45.02 -30.95
CA ARG A 607 16.14 -44.88 -29.86
C ARG A 607 16.81 -44.45 -28.55
N GLY A 608 17.99 -45.00 -28.26
CA GLY A 608 18.79 -44.63 -27.10
C GLY A 608 19.21 -43.16 -27.12
N LEU A 609 19.66 -42.66 -28.27
CA LEU A 609 20.04 -41.26 -28.47
C LEU A 609 18.84 -40.30 -28.33
N LEU A 610 17.72 -40.62 -28.99
CA LEU A 610 16.48 -39.82 -28.89
C LEU A 610 15.93 -39.76 -27.46
N ARG A 611 16.02 -40.86 -26.69
CA ARG A 611 15.65 -40.86 -25.26
C ARG A 611 16.55 -39.98 -24.42
N ARG A 612 17.86 -39.94 -24.68
CA ARG A 612 18.81 -39.05 -23.99
C ARG A 612 18.52 -37.59 -24.31
N LEU A 613 18.30 -37.25 -25.58
CA LEU A 613 17.95 -35.89 -26.02
C LEU A 613 16.59 -35.44 -25.46
N TYR A 614 15.57 -36.31 -25.45
CA TYR A 614 14.27 -35.99 -24.86
C TYR A 614 14.36 -35.75 -23.35
N ARG A 615 15.15 -36.54 -22.61
CA ARG A 615 15.40 -36.33 -21.18
C ARG A 615 16.15 -35.01 -20.92
N ALA A 616 17.13 -34.67 -21.76
CA ALA A 616 17.85 -33.39 -21.65
C ALA A 616 16.98 -32.16 -22.00
N ALA A 617 15.98 -32.33 -22.88
CA ALA A 617 15.06 -31.26 -23.27
C ALA A 617 13.87 -31.06 -22.31
N THR A 618 13.56 -32.06 -21.48
CA THR A 618 12.43 -32.02 -20.52
C THR A 618 12.86 -31.72 -19.08
N SER A 619 14.16 -31.55 -18.84
CA SER A 619 14.75 -31.14 -17.56
C SER A 619 15.00 -29.62 -17.49
N ARG A 620 14.14 -28.79 -18.10
CA ARG A 620 14.17 -27.32 -18.05
C ARG A 620 12.86 -26.79 -17.52
#